data_AF-A0A101KSU9-F1
#
_entry.id   AF-A0A101KSU9-F1
#
_cell.length_a   1.000
_cell.length_b   1.000
_cell.length_c   1.000
_cell.angle_alpha   90.00
_cell.angle_beta   90.00
_cell.angle_gamma   90.00
#
_symmetry.space_group_name_H-M   'P 1'
#
loop_
_entity.id
_entity.type
_entity.pdbx_description
1 polymer ?
#
loop_
_entity_poly.entity_id
_entity_poly.type
_entity_poly.pdbx_seq_one_letter_code
_entity_poly.pdbx_strand_id
1 'polypeptide(L)'
;MRVRTESFIGRHMRRANPFPNRGRALATLRDKGVRVVPGLTSANGHVASFSDGSSIEVDAVVRAAGYDEDFGWLRVPVTVDKRAKSLDTEGISPVPGFYSEA
;
A
#
# COMPACT_ATOMS: atom_id res chain seq x y z
N MET A 1 10.39 -8.27 22.69
CA MET A 1 10.70 -6.93 23.23
C MET A 1 9.75 -5.93 22.58
N ARG A 2 8.91 -5.24 23.36
CA ARG A 2 7.96 -4.24 22.84
C ARG A 2 8.62 -2.87 22.96
N VAL A 3 8.87 -2.20 21.83
CA VAL A 3 9.59 -0.93 21.78
C VAL A 3 8.63 0.12 21.23
N ARG A 4 8.46 1.26 21.92
CA ARG A 4 7.62 2.35 21.42
C ARG A 4 8.14 2.81 20.06
N THR A 5 7.24 2.94 19.10
CA THR A 5 7.50 3.41 17.73
C THR A 5 8.34 4.68 17.75
N GLU A 6 8.02 5.63 18.62
CA GLU A 6 8.70 6.93 18.66
C GLU A 6 10.05 6.92 19.38
N SER A 7 10.41 5.83 20.08
CA SER A 7 11.68 5.76 20.80
C SER A 7 12.88 5.75 19.84
N PHE A 8 14.06 6.09 20.36
CA PHE A 8 15.30 6.04 19.57
C PHE A 8 15.53 4.67 18.93
N ILE A 9 15.33 3.59 19.69
CA ILE A 9 15.43 2.20 19.21
C ILE A 9 14.34 1.92 18.17
N GLY A 10 13.09 2.32 18.43
CA GLY A 10 11.97 2.13 17.50
C GLY A 10 12.17 2.86 16.16
N ARG A 11 12.69 4.09 16.18
CA ARG A 11 13.05 4.86 14.98
C ARG A 11 14.19 4.22 14.21
N HIS A 12 15.21 3.72 14.90
CA HIS A 12 16.32 3.00 14.27
C HIS A 12 15.86 1.70 13.60
N MET A 13 15.01 0.92 14.27
CA MET A 13 14.43 -0.32 13.72
C MET A 13 13.54 -0.05 12.49
N ARG A 14 12.78 1.06 12.45
CA ARG A 14 12.04 1.46 11.23
C ARG A 14 12.95 1.83 10.07
N ARG A 15 14.09 2.48 10.34
CA ARG A 15 15.07 2.82 9.30
C ARG A 15 15.71 1.58 8.68
N ALA A 16 15.82 0.50 9.44
CA ALA A 16 16.27 -0.80 8.93
C ALA A 16 15.24 -1.49 8.00
N ASN A 17 14.07 -0.88 7.78
CA ASN A 17 13.05 -1.26 6.80
C ASN A 17 12.54 -2.71 7.00
N PRO A 18 11.76 -2.98 8.07
CA PRO A 18 11.30 -4.33 8.41
C PRO A 18 10.20 -4.88 7.48
N PHE A 19 9.68 -4.07 6.56
CA PHE A 19 8.74 -4.48 5.50
C PHE A 19 9.49 -4.92 4.23
N PRO A 20 8.91 -5.80 3.39
CA PRO A 20 9.66 -6.78 2.60
C PRO A 20 10.36 -6.17 1.37
N ASN A 21 11.45 -5.45 1.59
CA ASN A 21 12.43 -5.12 0.56
C ASN A 21 13.62 -6.10 0.59
N ARG A 22 13.32 -7.40 0.54
CA ARG A 22 14.32 -8.48 0.40
C ARG A 22 14.82 -8.56 -1.05
N GLY A 23 15.55 -7.54 -1.52
CA GLY A 23 16.12 -7.55 -2.89
C GLY A 23 15.10 -7.39 -4.01
N ARG A 24 14.06 -6.57 -3.79
CA ARG A 24 13.01 -6.25 -4.78
C ARG A 24 13.11 -4.81 -5.30
N ALA A 25 14.29 -4.21 -5.22
CA ALA A 25 14.54 -2.92 -5.84
C ALA A 25 14.35 -3.01 -7.37
N LEU A 26 13.86 -1.93 -7.99
CA LEU A 26 13.63 -1.89 -9.44
C LEU A 26 14.91 -2.21 -10.24
N ALA A 27 16.09 -1.86 -9.72
CA ALA A 27 17.37 -2.22 -10.33
C ALA A 27 17.56 -3.74 -10.41
N THR A 28 17.35 -4.45 -9.30
CA THR A 28 17.46 -5.93 -9.25
C THR A 28 16.45 -6.63 -10.17
N LEU A 29 15.27 -6.04 -10.37
CA LEU A 29 14.30 -6.56 -11.32
C LEU A 29 14.78 -6.39 -12.77
N ARG A 30 15.37 -5.23 -13.10
CA ARG A 30 15.98 -5.00 -14.41
C ARG A 30 17.12 -5.97 -14.71
N ASP A 31 17.98 -6.24 -13.72
CA ASP A 31 19.08 -7.22 -13.85
C ASP A 31 18.57 -8.64 -14.13
N LYS A 32 17.32 -8.95 -13.71
CA LYS A 32 16.63 -10.21 -13.99
C LYS A 32 15.84 -10.21 -15.30
N GLY A 33 15.97 -9.16 -16.11
CA GLY A 33 15.27 -9.04 -17.40
C GLY A 33 13.82 -8.56 -17.30
N VAL A 34 13.36 -8.12 -16.12
CA VAL A 34 12.03 -7.53 -15.98
C VAL A 34 12.04 -6.12 -16.57
N ARG A 35 11.15 -5.88 -17.55
CA ARG A 35 10.95 -4.54 -18.11
C ARG A 35 10.19 -3.66 -17.12
N VAL A 36 10.86 -2.64 -16.61
CA VAL A 36 10.24 -1.60 -15.77
C VAL A 36 9.79 -0.45 -16.68
N VAL A 37 8.49 -0.22 -16.73
CA VAL A 37 7.83 0.79 -17.58
C VAL A 37 7.23 1.92 -16.71
N PRO A 38 6.85 3.06 -17.30
CA PRO A 38 6.10 4.10 -16.59
C PRO A 38 4.73 3.63 -16.11
N GLY A 39 4.01 4.50 -15.40
CA GLY A 39 2.71 4.15 -14.83
C GLY A 39 1.70 3.73 -15.90
N LEU A 40 1.02 2.61 -15.69
CA LEU A 40 -0.07 2.15 -16.54
C LEU A 40 -1.23 3.16 -16.46
N THR A 41 -1.68 3.66 -17.61
CA THR A 41 -2.80 4.61 -17.71
C THR A 41 -4.07 3.95 -18.23
N SER A 42 -3.96 2.96 -19.11
CA SER A 42 -5.10 2.18 -19.61
C SER A 42 -4.69 0.77 -20.02
N ALA A 43 -5.67 -0.14 -20.02
CA ALA A 43 -5.55 -1.47 -20.60
C ALA A 43 -6.86 -1.78 -21.33
N ASN A 44 -6.81 -1.85 -22.66
CA ASN A 44 -7.98 -2.05 -23.52
C ASN A 44 -7.73 -3.26 -24.43
N GLY A 45 -8.54 -4.31 -24.28
CA GLY A 45 -8.28 -5.60 -24.94
C GLY A 45 -6.90 -6.12 -24.54
N HIS A 46 -6.04 -6.35 -25.53
CA HIS A 46 -4.66 -6.80 -25.33
C HIS A 46 -3.64 -5.67 -25.23
N VAL A 47 -4.03 -4.40 -25.29
CA VAL A 47 -3.07 -3.28 -25.34
C VAL A 47 -3.04 -2.54 -24.00
N ALA A 48 -1.87 -2.51 -23.38
CA ALA A 48 -1.55 -1.71 -22.20
C ALA A 48 -0.86 -0.40 -22.63
N SER A 49 -1.31 0.74 -22.13
CA SER A 49 -0.74 2.08 -22.41
C SER A 49 -0.16 2.70 -21.15
N PHE A 50 0.93 3.44 -21.29
CA PHE A 50 1.69 4.03 -20.18
C PHE A 50 1.71 5.55 -20.22
N SER A 51 2.10 6.16 -19.10
CA SER A 51 2.09 7.62 -18.91
C SER A 51 3.05 8.40 -19.80
N ASP A 52 4.01 7.74 -20.43
CA ASP A 52 4.92 8.33 -21.42
C ASP A 52 4.39 8.25 -22.86
N GLY A 53 3.19 7.71 -23.05
CA GLY A 53 2.57 7.50 -24.36
C GLY A 53 2.97 6.19 -25.05
N SER A 54 3.85 5.38 -24.45
CA SER A 54 4.19 4.05 -24.98
C SER A 54 3.07 3.03 -24.74
N SER A 55 3.08 1.95 -25.52
CA SER A 55 2.15 0.83 -25.36
C SER A 55 2.80 -0.52 -25.65
N ILE A 56 2.24 -1.59 -25.08
CA ILE A 56 2.64 -2.98 -25.33
C ILE A 56 1.41 -3.89 -25.42
N GLU A 57 1.57 -5.03 -26.09
CA GLU A 57 0.60 -6.12 -25.99
C GLU A 57 0.82 -6.95 -24.72
N VAL A 58 -0.28 -7.35 -24.08
CA VAL A 58 -0.31 -8.19 -22.88
C VAL A 58 -1.48 -9.18 -22.96
N ASP A 59 -1.26 -10.38 -22.43
CA ASP A 59 -2.32 -11.40 -22.30
C ASP A 59 -3.12 -11.26 -21.00
N ALA A 60 -2.50 -10.68 -19.98
CA ALA A 60 -3.10 -10.54 -18.65
C ALA A 60 -2.54 -9.34 -17.89
N VAL A 61 -3.34 -8.80 -16.97
CA VAL A 61 -2.96 -7.71 -16.08
C VAL A 61 -3.24 -8.12 -14.64
N VAL A 62 -2.21 -8.07 -13.79
CA VAL A 62 -2.33 -8.26 -12.34
C VAL A 62 -2.17 -6.91 -11.66
N ARG A 63 -3.24 -6.42 -11.01
CA ARG A 63 -3.21 -5.14 -10.29
C ARG A 63 -2.69 -5.35 -8.87
N ALA A 64 -1.54 -4.76 -8.58
CA ALA A 64 -0.92 -4.74 -7.26
C ALA A 64 -0.69 -3.28 -6.77
N ALA A 65 -1.65 -2.39 -7.04
CA ALA A 65 -1.56 -0.96 -6.74
C ALA A 65 -1.99 -0.59 -5.30
N GLY A 66 -2.16 -1.59 -4.43
CA GLY A 66 -2.78 -1.42 -3.12
C GLY A 66 -4.29 -1.67 -3.17
N TYR A 67 -4.92 -1.49 -2.01
CA TYR A 67 -6.36 -1.56 -1.80
C TYR A 67 -6.78 -0.38 -0.94
N ASP A 68 -8.04 0.02 -1.07
CA ASP A 68 -8.70 0.88 -0.10
C ASP A 68 -9.52 0.02 0.85
N GLU A 69 -9.50 0.35 2.14
CA GLU A 69 -10.32 -0.30 3.15
C GLU A 69 -11.77 0.20 3.02
N ASP A 70 -12.71 -0.73 2.94
CA ASP A 70 -14.14 -0.41 2.94
C ASP A 70 -14.72 -0.57 4.36
N PHE A 71 -14.92 0.57 5.02
CA PHE A 71 -15.59 0.64 6.31
C PHE A 71 -17.08 1.02 6.21
N GLY A 72 -17.69 0.97 5.02
CA GLY A 72 -19.10 1.29 4.82
C GLY A 72 -20.07 0.42 5.63
N TRP A 73 -19.62 -0.77 6.06
CA TRP A 73 -20.37 -1.65 6.96
C TRP A 73 -20.44 -1.12 8.41
N LEU A 74 -19.49 -0.30 8.83
CA LEU A 74 -19.39 0.23 10.19
C LEU A 74 -20.30 1.45 10.34
N ARG A 75 -21.54 1.21 10.80
CA ARG A 75 -22.57 2.28 11.00
C ARG A 75 -22.35 3.09 12.28
N VAL A 76 -21.10 3.36 12.63
CA VAL A 76 -20.69 4.11 13.82
C VAL A 76 -19.92 5.35 13.34
N PRO A 77 -20.55 6.53 13.27
CA PRO A 77 -19.94 7.70 12.62
C PRO A 77 -18.66 8.22 13.29
N VAL A 78 -18.42 7.86 14.55
CA VAL A 78 -17.29 8.33 15.35
C VAL A 78 -16.03 7.47 15.20
N THR A 79 -16.11 6.32 14.54
CA THR A 79 -14.96 5.44 14.26
C THR A 79 -14.33 5.69 12.89
N VAL A 80 -15.01 6.41 11.98
CA VAL A 80 -14.56 6.66 10.60
C VAL A 80 -14.77 8.10 10.17
N ASP A 81 -13.93 8.62 9.27
CA ASP A 81 -14.04 9.96 8.72
C ASP A 81 -15.08 10.05 7.57
N LYS A 82 -15.26 11.25 7.02
CA LYS A 82 -16.18 11.49 5.88
C LYS A 82 -15.80 10.76 4.59
N ARG A 83 -14.60 10.17 4.52
CA ARG A 83 -14.10 9.34 3.43
C ARG A 83 -14.09 7.85 3.81
N ALA A 84 -14.80 7.49 4.88
CA ALA A 84 -14.86 6.15 5.45
C ALA A 84 -13.49 5.59 5.87
N LYS A 85 -12.52 6.43 6.25
CA LYS A 85 -11.23 5.96 6.80
C LYS A 85 -11.29 5.84 8.31
N SER A 86 -10.62 4.84 8.89
CA SER A 86 -10.53 4.70 10.35
C SER A 86 -9.94 5.94 11.01
N LEU A 87 -10.53 6.35 12.14
CA LEU A 87 -10.07 7.45 12.99
C LEU A 87 -9.18 6.98 14.16
N ASP A 88 -8.78 5.72 14.17
CA ASP A 88 -7.95 5.17 15.23
C ASP A 88 -6.54 5.78 15.27
N THR A 89 -5.88 5.63 16.43
CA THR A 89 -4.45 5.93 16.60
C THR A 89 -3.78 4.72 17.22
N GLU A 90 -2.85 4.09 16.47
CA GLU A 90 -2.18 2.84 16.85
C GLU A 90 -3.18 1.74 17.26
N GLY A 91 -4.27 1.58 16.51
CA GLY A 91 -5.29 0.54 16.76
C GLY A 91 -6.31 0.89 17.85
N ILE A 92 -6.26 2.09 18.43
CA ILE A 92 -7.19 2.54 19.46
C ILE A 92 -8.17 3.57 18.88
N SER A 93 -9.45 3.22 18.88
CA SER A 93 -10.52 4.12 18.44
C SER A 93 -10.77 5.23 19.47
N PRO A 94 -11.21 6.43 19.04
CA PRO A 94 -11.77 7.43 19.95
C PRO A 94 -13.07 6.97 20.65
N VAL A 95 -13.70 5.89 20.18
CA VAL A 95 -14.88 5.29 20.81
C VAL A 95 -14.46 4.20 21.79
N PRO A 96 -14.82 4.31 23.08
CA PRO A 96 -14.54 3.27 24.06
C PRO A 96 -15.09 1.90 23.61
N GLY A 97 -14.24 0.87 23.68
CA GLY A 97 -14.61 -0.50 23.32
C GLY A 97 -14.42 -0.86 21.84
N PHE A 98 -14.01 0.09 20.99
CA PHE A 98 -13.66 -0.17 19.60
C PHE A 98 -12.14 -0.16 19.42
N TYR A 99 -11.64 -1.17 18.70
CA TYR A 99 -10.22 -1.36 18.45
C TYR A 99 -10.03 -1.83 17.01
N SER A 100 -8.86 -1.53 16.46
CA SER A 100 -8.42 -1.94 15.12
C SER A 100 -7.00 -2.50 15.19
N GLU A 101 -6.53 -3.07 14.09
CA GLU A 101 -5.13 -3.51 14.00
C GLU A 101 -4.21 -2.28 13.96
N ALA A 102 -3.10 -2.35 14.69
CA ALA A 102 -2.15 -1.25 14.89
C ALA A 102 -0.92 -1.36 13.97
#